data_AF-A0A345PII9-F1
#
_entry.id   AF-A0A345PII9-F1
#
_cell.length_a   1.000
_cell.length_b   1.000
_cell.length_c   1.000
_cell.angle_alpha   90.00
_cell.angle_beta   90.00
_cell.angle_gamma   90.00
#
_symmetry.space_group_name_H-M   'P 1'
#
loop_
_entity.id
_entity.type
_entity.pdbx_description
1 polymer ?
#
loop_
_entity_poly.entity_id
_entity_poly.type
_entity_poly.pdbx_seq_one_letter_code
_entity_poly.pdbx_strand_id
1 'polypeptide(L)'
;MKVGADMLKDAWLVSFIRFPLLIIALLLLFVIFELSGLQFHFPFLPELSTIYFTVVNIICFILIHRLLKKEGRTLKELIGYRQEFLIKDILYGFLWLVVLFVPFTLAVMCTMFIMYGVDMLQHFQTVFAGDEDSYLFTRPVWLMWFAAIVSLAFPFLNGPIEEIMYRGYAQPIFFKYFKKVWIAIVIPSLGFALQHVFWQLHSRGQLFTLQRFFFGELVVE
;
A
#
# COMPACT_ATOMS: atom_id res chain seq x y z
N MET A 1 17.55 9.62 -21.91
CA MET A 1 17.26 8.17 -22.03
C MET A 1 15.92 8.00 -22.74
N LYS A 2 15.89 7.28 -23.88
CA LYS A 2 14.62 6.94 -24.55
C LYS A 2 13.94 5.82 -23.77
N VAL A 3 12.65 5.95 -23.48
CA VAL A 3 11.86 4.89 -22.85
C VAL A 3 11.53 3.86 -23.94
N GLY A 4 12.09 2.65 -23.81
CA GLY A 4 11.75 1.52 -24.68
C GLY A 4 10.38 0.95 -24.35
N ALA A 5 9.77 0.22 -25.29
CA ALA A 5 8.50 -0.46 -25.08
C ALA A 5 8.52 -1.41 -23.87
N ASP A 6 9.67 -2.04 -23.60
CA ASP A 6 9.82 -2.95 -22.47
C ASP A 6 9.80 -2.22 -21.12
N MET A 7 10.42 -1.04 -21.02
CA MET A 7 10.36 -0.23 -19.79
C MET A 7 8.95 0.28 -19.49
N LEU A 8 8.17 0.58 -20.54
CA LEU A 8 6.78 0.96 -20.36
C LEU A 8 5.94 -0.21 -19.84
N LYS A 9 6.13 -1.42 -20.37
CA LYS A 9 5.49 -2.64 -19.85
C LYS A 9 5.88 -2.88 -18.39
N ASP A 10 7.16 -2.72 -18.07
CA ASP A 10 7.66 -2.89 -16.71
C ASP A 10 7.07 -1.83 -15.76
N ALA A 11 6.85 -0.58 -16.20
CA ALA A 11 6.16 0.45 -15.41
C ALA A 11 4.68 0.13 -15.14
N TRP A 12 3.96 -0.42 -16.13
CA TRP A 12 2.61 -0.94 -15.93
C TRP A 12 2.62 -2.12 -14.95
N LEU A 13 3.55 -3.07 -15.11
CA LEU A 13 3.69 -4.19 -14.18
C LEU A 13 3.91 -3.68 -12.75
N VAL A 14 4.89 -2.82 -12.53
CA VAL A 14 5.22 -2.26 -11.21
C VAL A 14 4.03 -1.54 -10.58
N SER A 15 3.22 -0.84 -11.38
CA SER A 15 2.05 -0.12 -10.88
C SER A 15 0.94 -1.05 -10.39
N PHE A 16 0.76 -2.22 -10.99
CA PHE A 16 -0.41 -3.08 -10.70
C PHE A 16 -0.07 -4.42 -10.06
N ILE A 17 1.19 -4.86 -10.04
CA ILE A 17 1.58 -6.21 -9.60
C ILE A 17 1.33 -6.48 -8.10
N ARG A 18 1.35 -5.44 -7.27
CA ARG A 18 1.10 -5.60 -5.83
C ARG A 18 -0.30 -6.12 -5.54
N PHE A 19 -1.31 -5.64 -6.27
CA PHE A 19 -2.69 -6.07 -6.10
C PHE A 19 -2.91 -7.60 -6.28
N PRO A 20 -2.57 -8.23 -7.43
CA PRO A 20 -2.71 -9.67 -7.57
C PRO A 20 -1.79 -10.45 -6.62
N LEU A 21 -0.60 -9.95 -6.29
CA LEU A 21 0.28 -10.61 -5.31
C LEU A 21 -0.35 -10.64 -3.91
N LEU A 22 -1.00 -9.57 -3.48
CA LEU A 22 -1.70 -9.52 -2.19
C LEU A 22 -2.89 -10.49 -2.16
N ILE A 23 -3.65 -10.58 -3.26
CA ILE A 23 -4.73 -11.57 -3.40
C ILE A 23 -4.18 -12.99 -3.26
N ILE A 24 -3.11 -13.32 -3.99
CA ILE A 24 -2.50 -14.65 -3.94
C ILE A 24 -1.97 -14.94 -2.53
N ALA A 25 -1.27 -14.00 -1.91
CA ALA A 25 -0.71 -14.17 -0.56
C ALA A 25 -1.81 -14.38 0.48
N LEU A 26 -2.93 -13.65 0.38
CA LEU A 26 -4.10 -13.84 1.23
C LEU A 26 -4.69 -15.24 1.07
N LEU A 27 -4.94 -15.67 -0.17
CA LEU A 27 -5.52 -16.99 -0.46
C LEU A 27 -4.63 -18.12 0.04
N LEU A 28 -3.31 -18.00 -0.14
CA LEU A 28 -2.35 -18.97 0.38
C LEU A 28 -2.37 -19.03 1.91
N LEU A 29 -2.39 -17.87 2.58
CA LEU A 29 -2.45 -17.80 4.04
C LEU A 29 -3.76 -18.43 4.56
N PHE A 30 -4.88 -18.15 3.91
CA PHE A 30 -6.18 -18.73 4.24
C PHE A 30 -6.14 -20.27 4.13
N VAL A 31 -5.62 -20.81 3.03
CA VAL A 31 -5.49 -22.27 2.84
C VAL A 31 -4.58 -22.90 3.89
N ILE A 32 -3.44 -22.27 4.21
CA ILE A 32 -2.50 -22.79 5.23
C ILE A 32 -3.19 -22.90 6.60
N PHE A 33 -3.98 -21.90 6.96
CA PHE A 33 -4.69 -21.90 8.24
C PHE A 33 -5.82 -22.91 8.31
N GLU A 34 -6.62 -23.01 7.24
CA GLU A 34 -7.69 -24.01 7.16
C GLU A 34 -7.12 -25.43 7.29
N LEU A 35 -6.00 -25.71 6.61
CA LEU A 35 -5.28 -26.98 6.72
C LEU A 35 -4.66 -27.23 8.10
N SER A 36 -4.36 -26.15 8.85
CA SER A 36 -3.84 -26.22 10.22
C SER A 36 -4.95 -26.33 11.27
N GLY A 37 -6.22 -26.41 10.86
CA GLY A 37 -7.37 -26.48 11.76
C GLY A 37 -7.78 -25.15 12.38
N LEU A 38 -7.26 -24.02 11.88
CA LEU A 38 -7.68 -22.68 12.29
C LEU A 38 -8.74 -22.18 11.31
N GLN A 39 -10.00 -22.14 11.74
CA GLN A 39 -11.11 -21.67 10.90
C GLN A 39 -11.26 -20.15 10.97
N PHE A 40 -11.29 -19.51 9.80
CA PHE A 40 -11.41 -18.06 9.67
C PHE A 40 -12.62 -17.67 8.81
N HIS A 41 -13.29 -16.57 9.14
CA HIS A 41 -14.24 -15.97 8.22
C HIS A 41 -13.50 -15.27 7.08
N PHE A 42 -13.63 -15.82 5.88
CA PHE A 42 -13.16 -15.16 4.68
C PHE A 42 -14.15 -14.07 4.23
N PRO A 43 -13.68 -12.94 3.70
CA PRO A 43 -12.34 -12.37 3.76
C PRO A 43 -12.21 -11.36 4.90
N PHE A 44 -11.52 -11.67 6.00
CA PHE A 44 -10.92 -10.61 6.83
C PHE A 44 -9.96 -11.10 7.91
N LEU A 45 -8.69 -10.70 7.82
CA LEU A 45 -7.74 -10.68 8.93
C LEU A 45 -6.88 -9.41 8.88
N PRO A 46 -7.41 -8.23 9.28
CA PRO A 46 -6.64 -6.98 9.34
C PRO A 46 -5.37 -7.12 10.16
N GLU A 47 -5.43 -7.93 11.21
CA GLU A 47 -4.32 -8.17 12.12
C GLU A 47 -3.17 -8.94 11.47
N LEU A 48 -3.47 -9.75 10.46
CA LEU A 48 -2.46 -10.48 9.70
C LEU A 48 -2.07 -9.75 8.41
N SER A 49 -2.62 -8.55 8.18
CA SER A 49 -2.28 -7.72 7.03
C SER A 49 -0.81 -7.47 6.90
N THR A 50 -0.17 -7.10 8.00
CA THR A 50 1.26 -6.83 8.04
C THR A 50 2.09 -8.04 7.64
N ILE A 51 1.61 -9.27 7.88
CA ILE A 51 2.32 -10.51 7.50
C ILE A 51 2.34 -10.68 5.99
N TYR A 52 1.16 -10.80 5.36
CA TYR A 52 1.14 -11.06 3.92
C TYR A 52 1.60 -9.84 3.11
N PHE A 53 1.36 -8.61 3.58
CA PHE A 53 1.97 -7.43 2.97
C PHE A 53 3.50 -7.45 3.08
N THR A 54 4.08 -7.86 4.21
CA THR A 54 5.54 -7.97 4.34
C THR A 54 6.12 -8.98 3.35
N VAL A 55 5.47 -10.13 3.17
CA VAL A 55 5.87 -11.12 2.16
C VAL A 55 5.81 -10.53 0.76
N VAL A 56 4.71 -9.86 0.40
CA VAL A 56 4.56 -9.21 -0.91
C VAL A 56 5.60 -8.10 -1.10
N ASN A 57 5.90 -7.32 -0.06
CA ASN A 57 6.94 -6.31 -0.06
C ASN A 57 8.31 -6.91 -0.42
N ILE A 58 8.69 -8.02 0.20
CA ILE A 58 9.95 -8.71 -0.12
C ILE A 58 9.98 -9.16 -1.58
N ILE A 59 8.89 -9.75 -2.08
CA ILE A 59 8.78 -10.16 -3.50
C ILE A 59 8.91 -8.95 -4.42
N CYS A 60 8.24 -7.85 -4.10
CA CYS A 60 8.28 -6.61 -4.87
C CYS A 60 9.66 -5.96 -4.86
N PHE A 61 10.36 -6.00 -3.73
CA PHE A 61 11.75 -5.56 -3.63
C PHE A 61 12.68 -6.38 -4.54
N ILE A 62 12.51 -7.71 -4.56
CA ILE A 62 13.27 -8.59 -5.46
C ILE A 62 12.93 -8.28 -6.91
N LEU A 63 11.65 -8.06 -7.23
CA LEU A 63 11.20 -7.71 -8.58
C LEU A 63 11.85 -6.41 -9.05
N ILE A 64 11.75 -5.33 -8.28
CA ILE A 64 12.32 -4.04 -8.68
C ILE A 64 13.84 -4.11 -8.79
N HIS A 65 14.51 -4.84 -7.89
CA HIS A 65 15.95 -5.04 -7.96
C HIS A 65 16.36 -5.76 -9.27
N ARG A 66 15.60 -6.78 -9.68
CA ARG A 66 15.84 -7.50 -10.94
C ARG A 66 15.59 -6.63 -12.17
N LEU A 67 14.52 -5.83 -12.16
CA LEU A 67 14.21 -4.90 -13.26
C LEU A 67 15.31 -3.86 -13.42
N LEU A 68 15.76 -3.25 -12.32
CA LEU A 68 16.84 -2.28 -12.34
C LEU A 68 18.15 -2.89 -12.85
N LYS A 69 18.48 -4.11 -12.41
CA LYS A 69 19.67 -4.82 -12.90
C LYS A 69 19.59 -5.10 -14.40
N LYS A 70 18.42 -5.47 -14.92
CA LYS A 70 18.17 -5.67 -16.37
C LYS A 70 18.34 -4.36 -17.14
N GLU A 71 17.96 -3.23 -16.55
CA GLU A 71 18.09 -1.89 -17.14
C GLU A 71 19.48 -1.26 -16.96
N GLY A 72 20.39 -1.92 -16.22
CA GLY A 72 21.70 -1.35 -15.88
C GLY A 72 21.62 -0.18 -14.89
N ARG A 73 20.52 -0.05 -14.15
CA ARG A 73 20.27 1.01 -13.15
C ARG A 73 20.43 0.47 -11.74
N THR A 74 20.56 1.37 -10.78
CA THR A 74 20.68 1.02 -9.37
C THR A 74 19.54 1.59 -8.53
N LEU A 75 19.25 0.98 -7.37
CA LEU A 75 18.29 1.53 -6.41
C LEU A 75 18.69 2.95 -5.94
N LYS A 76 20.00 3.21 -5.83
CA LYS A 76 20.53 4.52 -5.45
C LYS A 76 20.15 5.61 -6.44
N GLU A 77 20.10 5.29 -7.74
CA GLU A 77 19.66 6.23 -8.78
C GLU A 77 18.17 6.54 -8.70
N LEU A 78 17.32 5.61 -8.24
CA LEU A 78 15.90 5.86 -8.01
C LEU A 78 15.68 6.78 -6.81
N ILE A 79 16.42 6.53 -5.73
CA ILE A 79 16.29 7.29 -4.48
C ILE A 79 16.86 8.71 -4.65
N GLY A 80 17.86 8.89 -5.52
CA GLY A 80 18.49 10.19 -5.75
C GLY A 80 19.22 10.73 -4.52
N TYR A 81 19.64 9.84 -3.61
CA TYR A 81 20.21 10.18 -2.31
C TYR A 81 21.45 11.08 -2.47
N ARG A 82 21.38 12.27 -1.87
CA ARG A 82 22.50 13.22 -1.76
C ARG A 82 22.70 13.61 -0.30
N GLN A 83 23.82 13.16 0.27
CA GLN A 83 24.13 13.35 1.69
C GLN A 83 24.12 14.83 2.11
N GLU A 84 24.54 15.73 1.22
CA GLU A 84 24.57 17.19 1.41
C GLU A 84 23.17 17.81 1.63
N PHE A 85 22.10 17.15 1.20
CA PHE A 85 20.72 17.62 1.37
C PHE A 85 19.91 16.81 2.38
N LEU A 86 20.52 15.81 3.04
CA LEU A 86 19.79 14.85 3.88
C LEU A 86 18.88 15.50 4.93
N ILE A 87 19.40 16.49 5.67
CA ILE A 87 18.61 17.19 6.69
C ILE A 87 17.45 17.96 6.04
N LYS A 88 17.71 18.60 4.89
CA LYS A 88 16.69 19.36 4.16
C LYS A 88 15.60 18.44 3.63
N ASP A 89 15.97 17.28 3.10
CA ASP A 89 15.05 16.26 2.59
C ASP A 89 14.20 15.68 3.73
N ILE A 90 14.78 15.43 4.91
CA ILE A 90 14.04 15.02 6.11
C ILE A 90 13.05 16.11 6.54
N LEU A 91 13.47 17.37 6.62
CA LEU A 91 12.60 18.49 7.01
C LEU A 91 11.47 18.70 6.00
N TYR A 92 11.73 18.58 4.70
CA TYR A 92 10.68 18.60 3.69
C TYR A 92 9.75 17.40 3.84
N GLY A 93 10.27 16.20 4.09
CA GLY A 93 9.46 15.02 4.36
C GLY A 93 8.51 15.22 5.54
N PHE A 94 8.99 15.81 6.65
CA PHE A 94 8.15 16.16 7.80
C PHE A 94 7.14 17.27 7.49
N LEU A 95 7.55 18.31 6.77
CA LEU A 95 6.66 19.39 6.36
C LEU A 95 5.52 18.84 5.51
N TRP A 96 5.85 18.07 4.47
CA TRP A 96 4.87 17.45 3.60
C TRP A 96 4.01 16.47 4.39
N LEU A 97 4.58 15.64 5.27
CA LEU A 97 3.78 14.77 6.15
C LEU A 97 2.69 15.55 6.88
N VAL A 98 3.01 16.72 7.45
CA VAL A 98 2.01 17.58 8.14
C VAL A 98 1.01 18.21 7.16
N VAL A 99 1.51 18.80 6.07
CA VAL A 99 0.67 19.48 5.06
C VAL A 99 -0.34 18.52 4.45
N LEU A 100 0.06 17.28 4.23
CA LEU A 100 -0.69 16.24 3.57
C LEU A 100 -1.57 15.44 4.54
N PHE A 101 -1.18 15.37 5.81
CA PHE A 101 -1.99 14.75 6.86
C PHE A 101 -3.36 15.43 7.01
N VAL A 102 -3.43 16.75 6.83
CA VAL A 102 -4.69 17.52 6.93
C VAL A 102 -5.71 17.08 5.86
N PRO A 103 -5.44 17.18 4.55
CA PRO A 103 -6.38 16.74 3.51
C PRO A 103 -6.66 15.24 3.58
N PHE A 104 -5.68 14.40 3.96
CA PHE A 104 -5.91 12.98 4.19
C PHE A 104 -6.94 12.74 5.31
N THR A 105 -6.73 13.36 6.47
CA THR A 105 -7.66 13.27 7.61
C THR A 105 -9.04 13.81 7.24
N LEU A 106 -9.11 14.94 6.54
CA LEU A 106 -10.37 15.49 6.07
C LEU A 106 -11.10 14.54 5.12
N ALA A 107 -10.41 13.91 4.18
CA ALA A 107 -11.02 12.92 3.28
C ALA A 107 -11.59 11.73 4.06
N VAL A 108 -10.83 11.21 5.05
CA VAL A 108 -11.29 10.15 5.95
C VAL A 108 -12.55 10.58 6.71
N MET A 109 -12.53 11.74 7.35
CA MET A 109 -13.64 12.27 8.15
C MET A 109 -14.89 12.52 7.29
N CYS A 110 -14.72 13.16 6.12
CA CYS A 110 -15.82 13.39 5.18
C CYS A 110 -16.46 12.08 4.72
N THR A 111 -15.65 11.06 4.44
CA THR A 111 -16.21 9.79 3.97
C THR A 111 -16.90 9.02 5.10
N MET A 112 -16.35 9.05 6.32
CA MET A 112 -17.03 8.52 7.51
C MET A 112 -18.37 9.23 7.75
N PHE A 113 -18.41 10.55 7.60
CA PHE A 113 -19.63 11.35 7.71
C PHE A 113 -20.66 11.02 6.62
N ILE A 114 -20.23 10.82 5.37
CA ILE A 114 -21.12 10.42 4.27
C ILE A 114 -21.75 9.04 4.55
N MET A 115 -20.99 8.11 5.15
CA MET A 115 -21.45 6.75 5.40
C MET A 115 -22.35 6.63 6.64
N TYR A 116 -22.01 7.34 7.72
CA TYR A 116 -22.60 7.13 9.06
C TYR A 116 -23.21 8.40 9.65
N GLY A 117 -23.14 9.54 8.96
CA GLY A 117 -23.70 10.81 9.42
C GLY A 117 -23.05 11.30 10.71
N VAL A 118 -23.89 11.80 11.64
CA VAL A 118 -23.45 12.34 12.93
C VAL A 118 -22.88 11.26 13.86
N ASP A 119 -23.25 10.00 13.66
CA ASP A 119 -22.79 8.86 14.46
C ASP A 119 -21.42 8.33 14.02
N MET A 120 -20.76 9.00 13.07
CA MET A 120 -19.48 8.55 12.49
C MET A 120 -18.43 8.17 13.53
N LEU A 121 -18.33 8.91 14.65
CA LEU A 121 -17.33 8.68 15.69
C LEU A 121 -17.52 7.33 16.40
N GLN A 122 -18.77 6.87 16.52
CA GLN A 122 -19.10 5.60 17.17
C GLN A 122 -18.70 4.40 16.29
N HIS A 123 -18.62 4.59 14.97
CA HIS A 123 -18.29 3.54 14.01
C HIS A 123 -16.80 3.48 13.64
N PHE A 124 -15.93 4.35 14.18
CA PHE A 124 -14.50 4.33 13.87
C PHE A 124 -13.84 3.01 14.24
N GLN A 125 -14.09 2.48 15.44
CA GLN A 125 -13.48 1.21 15.86
C GLN A 125 -13.87 0.08 14.90
N THR A 126 -15.16 -0.07 14.59
CA THR A 126 -15.64 -1.11 13.69
C THR A 126 -15.05 -1.00 12.28
N VAL A 127 -14.93 0.22 11.74
CA VAL A 127 -14.42 0.43 10.38
C VAL A 127 -12.91 0.20 10.28
N PHE A 128 -12.14 0.55 11.30
CA PHE A 128 -10.67 0.49 11.25
C PHE A 128 -10.09 -0.79 11.87
N ALA A 129 -10.68 -1.28 12.95
CA ALA A 129 -10.22 -2.48 13.66
C ALA A 129 -11.00 -3.74 13.25
N GLY A 130 -12.16 -3.61 12.62
CA GLY A 130 -13.06 -4.73 12.36
C GLY A 130 -13.91 -5.08 13.58
N ASP A 131 -14.72 -6.14 13.45
CA ASP A 131 -15.55 -6.65 14.54
C ASP A 131 -14.83 -7.78 15.27
N GLU A 132 -14.65 -7.67 16.59
CA GLU A 132 -13.98 -8.67 17.42
C GLU A 132 -14.77 -9.98 17.52
N ASP A 133 -16.08 -9.95 17.25
CA ASP A 133 -16.93 -11.14 17.22
C ASP A 133 -16.83 -11.93 15.91
N SER A 134 -16.06 -11.44 14.93
CA SER A 134 -15.85 -12.11 13.63
C SER A 134 -14.88 -13.30 13.68
N TYR A 135 -14.35 -13.65 14.86
CA TYR A 135 -13.40 -14.76 15.04
C TYR A 135 -14.12 -16.01 15.56
N LEU A 136 -14.00 -17.13 14.84
CA LEU A 136 -14.57 -18.42 15.25
C LEU A 136 -13.70 -19.20 16.26
N PHE A 137 -12.59 -18.61 16.71
CA PHE A 137 -11.62 -19.30 17.57
C PHE A 137 -10.93 -18.33 18.54
N THR A 138 -10.47 -18.89 19.66
CA THR A 138 -9.57 -18.19 20.59
C THR A 138 -8.21 -18.00 19.94
N ARG A 139 -7.80 -16.74 19.71
CA ARG A 139 -6.56 -16.40 19.01
C ARG A 139 -5.34 -16.98 19.73
N PRO A 140 -4.52 -17.82 19.07
CA PRO A 140 -3.30 -18.33 19.67
C PRO A 140 -2.36 -17.19 20.05
N VAL A 141 -1.87 -17.22 21.30
CA VAL A 141 -0.97 -16.18 21.83
C VAL A 141 0.28 -16.02 20.98
N TRP A 142 0.82 -17.11 20.43
CA TRP A 142 1.99 -17.06 19.56
C TRP A 142 1.74 -16.28 18.26
N LEU A 143 0.53 -16.39 17.69
CA LEU A 143 0.17 -15.70 16.44
C LEU A 143 0.05 -14.19 16.67
N MET A 144 -0.49 -13.78 17.83
CA MET A 144 -0.56 -12.38 18.22
C MET A 144 0.83 -11.77 18.37
N TRP A 145 1.76 -12.43 19.07
CA TRP A 145 3.13 -11.96 19.21
C TRP A 145 3.87 -11.92 17.88
N PHE A 146 3.67 -12.93 17.03
CA PHE A 146 4.26 -12.95 15.70
C PHE A 146 3.77 -11.78 14.84
N ALA A 147 2.45 -11.55 14.78
CA ALA A 147 1.88 -10.42 14.06
C ALA A 147 2.36 -9.07 14.61
N ALA A 148 2.47 -8.93 15.94
CA ALA A 148 3.00 -7.73 16.57
C ALA A 148 4.46 -7.45 16.18
N ILE A 149 5.32 -8.48 16.23
CA ILE A 149 6.74 -8.35 15.83
C ILE A 149 6.87 -7.96 14.35
N VAL A 150 6.11 -8.61 13.48
CA VAL A 150 6.12 -8.28 12.04
C VAL A 150 5.61 -6.85 11.81
N SER A 151 4.59 -6.43 12.55
CA SER A 151 4.02 -5.07 12.46
C SER A 151 5.02 -3.99 12.86
N LEU A 152 6.01 -4.28 13.72
CA LEU A 152 7.09 -3.34 14.04
C LEU A 152 8.04 -3.12 12.85
N ALA A 153 8.32 -4.17 12.06
CA ALA A 153 9.17 -4.07 10.88
C ALA A 153 8.42 -3.49 9.66
N PHE A 154 7.11 -3.67 9.63
CA PHE A 154 6.27 -3.38 8.47
C PHE A 154 6.39 -1.92 7.93
N PRO A 155 6.32 -0.85 8.75
CA PRO A 155 6.44 0.52 8.25
C PRO A 155 7.78 0.79 7.54
N PHE A 156 8.86 0.17 8.00
CA PHE A 156 10.21 0.34 7.45
C PHE A 156 10.42 -0.43 6.13
N LEU A 157 9.51 -1.34 5.79
CA LEU A 157 9.53 -2.06 4.52
C LEU A 157 8.48 -1.50 3.56
N ASN A 158 7.24 -1.33 4.03
CA ASN A 158 6.12 -1.00 3.18
C ASN A 158 6.27 0.36 2.51
N GLY A 159 6.46 1.42 3.32
CA GLY A 159 6.59 2.78 2.80
C GLY A 159 7.74 2.89 1.79
N PRO A 160 8.97 2.49 2.12
CA PRO A 160 10.09 2.57 1.19
C PRO A 160 9.90 1.78 -0.11
N ILE A 161 9.33 0.58 -0.05
CA ILE A 161 9.12 -0.23 -1.25
C ILE A 161 8.04 0.38 -2.14
N GLU A 162 6.95 0.87 -1.57
CA GLU A 162 5.91 1.58 -2.31
C GLU A 162 6.47 2.85 -2.97
N GLU A 163 7.24 3.64 -2.22
CA GLU A 163 7.90 4.84 -2.74
C GLU A 163 8.78 4.53 -3.95
N ILE A 164 9.63 3.51 -3.84
CA ILE A 164 10.56 3.10 -4.89
C ILE A 164 9.81 2.61 -6.13
N MET A 165 8.72 1.87 -5.95
CA MET A 165 7.95 1.29 -7.05
C MET A 165 7.14 2.35 -7.80
N TYR A 166 6.30 3.11 -7.09
CA TYR A 166 5.36 4.03 -7.71
C TYR A 166 6.07 5.32 -8.15
N ARG A 167 6.76 6.00 -7.24
CA ARG A 167 7.37 7.32 -7.49
C ARG A 167 8.80 7.22 -8.00
N GLY A 168 9.58 6.28 -7.48
CA GLY A 168 10.96 6.07 -7.91
C GLY A 168 11.01 5.55 -9.35
N TYR A 169 10.17 4.55 -9.67
CA TYR A 169 10.25 3.83 -10.94
C TYR A 169 9.13 4.16 -11.92
N ALA A 170 7.85 3.92 -11.58
CA ALA A 170 6.75 3.98 -12.55
C ALA A 170 6.44 5.41 -13.03
N GLN A 171 6.27 6.38 -12.13
CA GLN A 171 5.91 7.76 -12.45
C GLN A 171 6.93 8.44 -13.39
N PRO A 172 8.26 8.38 -13.17
CA PRO A 172 9.24 8.95 -14.09
C PRO A 172 9.21 8.32 -15.49
N ILE A 173 8.91 7.01 -15.59
CA ILE A 173 8.81 6.32 -16.88
C ILE A 173 7.56 6.79 -17.64
N PHE A 174 6.40 6.84 -16.97
CA PHE A 174 5.17 7.35 -17.58
C PHE A 174 5.29 8.81 -18.00
N PHE A 175 5.90 9.67 -17.17
CA PHE A 175 6.14 11.06 -17.53
C PHE A 175 7.05 11.18 -18.74
N LYS A 176 8.15 10.42 -18.79
CA LYS A 176 9.08 10.45 -19.92
C LYS A 176 8.45 9.94 -21.22
N TYR A 177 7.56 8.95 -21.14
CA TYR A 177 6.90 8.34 -22.30
C TYR A 177 5.73 9.20 -22.81
N PHE A 178 4.77 9.54 -21.95
CA PHE A 178 3.54 10.24 -22.33
C PHE A 178 3.67 11.77 -22.36
N LYS A 179 4.73 12.34 -21.74
CA LYS A 179 4.97 13.79 -21.60
C LYS A 179 3.82 14.55 -20.91
N LYS A 180 3.00 13.85 -20.14
CA LYS A 180 1.84 14.40 -19.42
C LYS A 180 1.97 14.06 -17.95
N VAL A 181 2.05 15.09 -17.10
CA VAL A 181 2.23 14.95 -15.65
C VAL A 181 1.07 14.15 -15.06
N TRP A 182 -0.17 14.52 -15.36
CA TRP A 182 -1.35 13.83 -14.82
C TRP A 182 -1.41 12.33 -15.13
N ILE A 183 -0.90 11.86 -16.29
CA ILE A 183 -0.87 10.42 -16.62
C ILE A 183 0.12 9.70 -15.71
N ALA A 184 1.27 10.33 -15.46
CA ALA A 184 2.30 9.78 -14.61
C ALA A 184 1.88 9.66 -13.15
N ILE A 185 0.87 10.42 -12.74
CA ILE A 185 0.29 10.44 -11.39
C ILE A 185 -0.85 9.43 -11.31
N VAL A 186 -1.87 9.61 -12.16
CA VAL A 186 -3.12 8.85 -12.08
C VAL A 186 -2.90 7.35 -12.21
N ILE A 187 -2.00 6.90 -13.10
CA ILE A 187 -1.79 5.46 -13.32
C ILE A 187 -1.20 4.78 -12.07
N PRO A 188 -0.04 5.21 -11.52
CA PRO A 188 0.46 4.68 -10.25
C PRO A 188 -0.55 4.79 -9.11
N SER A 189 -1.24 5.92 -8.97
CA SER A 189 -2.22 6.13 -7.89
C SER A 189 -3.43 5.22 -7.95
N LEU A 190 -3.87 4.84 -9.15
CA LEU A 190 -4.89 3.81 -9.31
C LEU A 190 -4.37 2.43 -8.86
N GLY A 191 -3.14 2.08 -9.24
CA GLY A 191 -2.49 0.85 -8.80
C GLY A 191 -2.34 0.78 -7.28
N PHE A 192 -1.86 1.87 -6.67
CA PHE A 192 -1.74 2.03 -5.22
C PHE A 192 -3.10 1.99 -4.51
N ALA A 193 -4.13 2.62 -5.05
CA ALA A 193 -5.47 2.57 -4.46
C ALA A 193 -6.04 1.15 -4.52
N LEU A 194 -5.94 0.47 -5.67
CA LEU A 194 -6.50 -0.87 -5.88
C LEU A 194 -6.00 -1.91 -4.88
N GLN A 195 -4.71 -1.89 -4.53
CA GLN A 195 -4.16 -2.81 -3.52
C GLN A 195 -4.80 -2.65 -2.13
N HIS A 196 -5.42 -1.51 -1.83
CA HIS A 196 -6.09 -1.26 -0.57
C HIS A 196 -7.61 -1.53 -0.61
N VAL A 197 -8.24 -1.52 -1.79
CA VAL A 197 -9.71 -1.68 -1.96
C VAL A 197 -10.23 -3.06 -1.58
N PHE A 198 -9.40 -4.10 -1.72
CA PHE A 198 -9.82 -5.50 -1.54
C PHE A 198 -10.24 -5.84 -0.09
N TRP A 199 -10.05 -4.92 0.85
CA TRP A 199 -10.25 -5.12 2.29
C TRP A 199 -11.58 -4.58 2.84
N GLN A 200 -12.66 -4.46 2.06
CA GLN A 200 -13.99 -4.24 2.65
C GLN A 200 -15.05 -5.13 2.00
N LEU A 201 -15.70 -5.96 2.82
CA LEU A 201 -16.78 -6.88 2.44
C LEU A 201 -18.09 -6.19 2.04
N HIS A 202 -18.22 -4.89 2.32
CA HIS A 202 -19.38 -4.08 1.96
C HIS A 202 -19.04 -3.11 0.82
N SER A 203 -19.92 -3.06 -0.19
CA SER A 203 -19.78 -2.21 -1.40
C SER A 203 -19.57 -0.72 -1.10
N ARG A 204 -20.06 -0.21 0.03
CA ARG A 204 -19.82 1.18 0.48
C ARG A 204 -18.42 1.41 1.06
N GLY A 205 -17.85 0.41 1.71
CA GLY A 205 -16.50 0.46 2.27
C GLY A 205 -15.38 0.39 1.24
N GLN A 206 -15.63 -0.28 0.11
CA GLN A 206 -14.67 -0.36 -1.01
C GLN A 206 -14.47 1.00 -1.68
N LEU A 207 -15.54 1.77 -1.84
CA LEU A 207 -15.47 3.14 -2.37
C LEU A 207 -14.72 4.07 -1.41
N PHE A 208 -14.97 3.93 -0.10
CA PHE A 208 -14.26 4.67 0.95
C PHE A 208 -12.76 4.41 0.90
N THR A 209 -12.36 3.15 0.77
CA THR A 209 -10.95 2.77 0.75
C THR A 209 -10.28 3.18 -0.56
N LEU A 210 -10.95 3.03 -1.71
CA LEU A 210 -10.46 3.53 -3.00
C LEU A 210 -10.19 5.03 -2.92
N GLN A 211 -11.17 5.80 -2.41
CA GLN A 211 -11.07 7.25 -2.30
C GLN A 211 -9.97 7.65 -1.32
N ARG A 212 -9.92 7.05 -0.13
CA ARG A 212 -8.90 7.32 0.90
C ARG A 212 -7.48 7.11 0.39
N PHE A 213 -7.22 6.01 -0.32
CA PHE A 213 -5.87 5.69 -0.78
C PHE A 213 -5.53 6.34 -2.12
N PHE A 214 -6.51 6.60 -2.99
CA PHE A 214 -6.31 7.40 -4.20
C PHE A 214 -5.97 8.85 -3.84
N PHE A 215 -6.74 9.47 -2.94
CA PHE A 215 -6.38 10.78 -2.41
C PHE A 215 -5.13 10.70 -1.55
N GLY A 216 -4.93 9.65 -0.75
CA GLY A 216 -3.72 9.46 0.04
C GLY A 216 -2.43 9.39 -0.80
N GLU A 217 -2.49 8.97 -2.06
CA GLU A 217 -1.32 9.03 -2.97
C GLU A 217 -1.21 10.37 -3.71
N LEU A 218 -2.34 10.97 -4.12
CA LEU A 218 -2.39 12.35 -4.68
C LEU A 218 -1.96 13.42 -3.67
N VAL A 219 -2.19 13.14 -2.40
CA VAL A 219 -1.85 13.96 -1.25
C VAL A 219 -0.43 13.63 -0.82
N VAL A 220 0.42 12.96 -1.59
CA VAL A 220 1.86 12.91 -1.28
C VAL A 220 2.69 13.49 -2.44
N GLU A 221 2.04 14.36 -3.21
CA GLU A 221 2.61 15.26 -4.21
C GLU A 221 2.69 16.70 -3.69
#